data_AF-A0A7K4LYQ6-F1
#
_entry.id   AF-A0A7K4LYQ6-F1
#
_cell.length_a   1.000
_cell.length_b   1.000
_cell.length_c   1.000
_cell.angle_alpha   90.00
_cell.angle_beta   90.00
_cell.angle_gamma   90.00
#
_symmetry.space_group_name_H-M   'P 1'
#
loop_
_entity.id
_entity.type
_entity.pdbx_description
1 polymer ?
#
loop_
_entity_poly.entity_id
_entity_poly.type
_entity_poly.pdbx_seq_one_letter_code
_entity_poly.pdbx_strand_id
1 'polypeptide(L)'
;MALSWRSWLGNEGSKHLFLFFWLSLNVWFFWKTFLLYYRGQQYYYLHQMLGLGLCISRASAAVLNLNCCLALLPMCRVLLAFLRGSQKVVSRKTRRLLDKSKTFHVTCGVTICIFSVLHVAAHLVNALNFSENYSEDFLALNVANYRGEDTNITRHRSNVNHSVFVSVPGLTGVIMVLVLFLMCTASTYAIRFSNYDIFWYTHNLFFVFYMLLLIHVSGGVLKYQSNLEEHPPGCFNPNKTFRENMTVPKAFAELFPDYAPEPFPEDLSVPQPSVQNNFVGVCSEEPKFQSHFPETWFWISGPLCLYCVERLYRYIRSNKPVTITSVISHPSNVLEVRMMKGNFKARPGQYVILHCPRVSALESHPFTLTMCPTDTKATFGVHLKVVGDWTERFRDLLLLHSSQDKEILPIFQQRRYPK
;
A
#
# COMPACT_ATOMS: atom_id res chain seq x y z
N MET A 1 -28.69 32.80 -0.17
CA MET A 1 -27.65 32.07 0.61
C MET A 1 -26.30 32.23 -0.08
N ALA A 2 -25.68 33.40 0.03
CA ALA A 2 -24.29 33.59 -0.36
C ALA A 2 -23.45 33.57 0.92
N LEU A 3 -22.99 32.38 1.32
CA LEU A 3 -21.85 32.32 2.23
C LEU A 3 -20.74 33.12 1.56
N SER A 4 -20.41 34.30 2.12
CA SER A 4 -19.35 35.17 1.61
C SER A 4 -18.15 34.31 1.24
N TRP A 5 -17.71 34.38 -0.02
CA TRP A 5 -16.57 33.62 -0.55
C TRP A 5 -15.37 33.68 0.40
N ARG A 6 -15.16 34.83 1.07
CA ARG A 6 -14.12 35.04 2.08
C ARG A 6 -14.30 34.18 3.34
N SER A 7 -15.54 33.99 3.79
CA SER A 7 -15.87 33.10 4.92
C SER A 7 -15.65 31.63 4.55
N TRP A 8 -16.07 31.21 3.35
CA TRP A 8 -15.81 29.85 2.86
C TRP A 8 -14.31 29.58 2.69
N LEU A 9 -13.57 30.49 2.04
CA LEU A 9 -12.12 30.39 1.87
C LEU A 9 -11.37 30.39 3.21
N GLY A 10 -11.84 31.19 4.18
CA GLY A 10 -11.28 31.25 5.52
C GLY A 10 -11.46 29.97 6.33
N ASN A 11 -12.58 29.26 6.15
CA ASN A 11 -12.90 28.04 6.90
C ASN A 11 -12.47 26.75 6.19
N GLU A 12 -12.66 26.68 4.88
CA GLU A 12 -12.52 25.46 4.07
C GLU A 12 -11.35 25.57 3.06
N GLY A 13 -10.76 26.75 2.85
CA GLY A 13 -9.68 26.93 1.88
C GLY A 13 -8.42 26.14 2.22
N SER A 14 -8.03 26.05 3.50
CA SER A 14 -6.81 25.33 3.89
C SER A 14 -6.87 23.82 3.62
N LYS A 15 -8.05 23.19 3.74
CA LYS A 15 -8.20 21.76 3.40
C LYS A 15 -8.11 21.51 1.90
N HIS A 16 -8.67 22.40 1.08
CA HIS A 16 -8.62 22.28 -0.37
C HIS A 16 -7.22 22.58 -0.89
N LEU A 17 -6.51 23.54 -0.30
CA LEU A 17 -5.10 23.81 -0.62
C LEU A 17 -4.21 22.60 -0.32
N PHE A 18 -4.37 21.97 0.84
CA PHE A 18 -3.63 20.75 1.19
C PHE A 18 -3.96 19.59 0.25
N LEU A 19 -5.24 19.38 -0.05
CA LEU A 19 -5.68 18.35 -0.99
C LEU A 19 -5.14 18.60 -2.40
N PHE A 20 -5.17 19.84 -2.87
CA PHE A 20 -4.61 20.24 -4.16
C PHE A 20 -3.11 19.97 -4.20
N PHE A 21 -2.37 20.39 -3.17
CA PHE A 21 -0.94 20.11 -3.06
C PHE A 21 -0.63 18.60 -3.10
N TRP A 22 -1.37 17.79 -2.34
CA TRP A 22 -1.23 16.33 -2.39
C TRP A 22 -1.56 15.77 -3.78
N LEU A 23 -2.62 16.24 -4.44
CA LEU A 23 -2.97 15.82 -5.80
C LEU A 23 -1.87 16.19 -6.80
N SER A 24 -1.34 17.41 -6.73
CA SER A 24 -0.22 17.87 -7.55
C SER A 24 1.03 17.01 -7.34
N LEU A 25 1.34 16.61 -6.09
CA LEU A 25 2.43 15.67 -5.82
C LEU A 25 2.21 14.33 -6.52
N ASN A 26 1.01 13.75 -6.45
CA ASN A 26 0.70 12.49 -7.14
C ASN A 26 0.89 12.60 -8.65
N VAL A 27 0.35 13.66 -9.27
CA VAL A 27 0.50 13.90 -10.71
C VAL A 27 1.97 14.10 -11.07
N TRP A 28 2.72 14.86 -10.26
CA TRP A 28 4.14 15.08 -10.49
C TRP A 28 4.95 13.79 -10.41
N PHE A 29 4.74 12.94 -9.39
CA PHE A 29 5.42 11.64 -9.28
C PHE A 29 5.07 10.70 -10.43
N PHE A 30 3.79 10.68 -10.85
CA PHE A 30 3.36 9.91 -12.01
C PHE A 30 4.09 10.37 -13.26
N TRP A 31 4.05 11.67 -13.56
CA TRP A 31 4.62 12.25 -14.77
C TRP A 31 6.15 12.14 -14.80
N LYS A 32 6.82 12.44 -13.69
CA LYS A 32 8.28 12.33 -13.55
C LYS A 32 8.74 10.90 -13.82
N THR A 33 8.08 9.91 -13.22
CA THR A 33 8.40 8.50 -13.44
C THR A 33 8.06 8.05 -14.86
N PHE A 34 6.91 8.48 -15.39
CA PHE A 34 6.53 8.17 -16.78
C PHE A 34 7.60 8.66 -17.77
N LEU A 35 8.03 9.91 -17.66
CA LEU A 35 9.06 10.48 -18.52
C LEU A 35 10.42 9.80 -18.36
N LEU A 36 10.77 9.37 -17.14
CA LEU A 36 12.02 8.64 -16.89
C LEU A 36 12.06 7.33 -17.68
N TYR A 37 10.97 6.55 -17.67
CA TYR A 37 10.91 5.28 -18.41
C TYR A 37 10.66 5.45 -19.91
N TYR A 38 10.05 6.57 -20.32
CA TYR A 38 9.79 6.86 -21.73
C TYR A 38 11.03 7.42 -22.47
N ARG A 39 11.82 8.28 -21.81
CA ARG A 39 12.98 8.97 -22.43
C ARG A 39 14.33 8.54 -21.88
N GLY A 40 14.37 7.80 -20.77
CA GLY A 40 15.63 7.41 -20.12
C GLY A 40 16.41 6.43 -20.98
N GLN A 41 17.65 6.79 -21.33
CA GLN A 41 18.55 5.94 -22.12
C GLN A 41 18.81 4.58 -21.44
N GLN A 42 18.85 4.54 -20.10
CA GLN A 42 19.01 3.33 -19.29
C GLN A 42 17.90 2.28 -19.50
N TYR A 43 16.73 2.72 -19.98
CA TYR A 43 15.56 1.87 -20.18
C TYR A 43 15.23 1.66 -21.64
N TYR A 44 16.07 2.11 -22.57
CA TYR A 44 15.78 2.09 -24.00
C TYR A 44 15.37 0.70 -24.49
N TYR A 45 16.20 -0.31 -24.23
CA TYR A 45 15.93 -1.70 -24.64
C TYR A 45 14.67 -2.28 -23.97
N LEU A 46 14.49 -2.03 -22.67
CA LEU A 46 13.32 -2.49 -21.93
C LEU A 46 12.02 -1.82 -22.42
N HIS A 47 12.09 -0.53 -22.77
CA HIS A 47 10.98 0.22 -23.32
C HIS A 47 10.63 -0.24 -24.73
N GLN A 48 11.61 -0.58 -25.57
CA GLN A 48 11.35 -1.13 -26.90
C GLN A 48 10.59 -2.46 -26.83
N MET A 49 10.87 -3.28 -25.81
CA MET A 49 10.17 -4.56 -25.60
C MET A 49 8.77 -4.39 -25.01
N LEU A 50 8.63 -3.59 -23.94
CA LEU A 50 7.39 -3.49 -23.17
C LEU A 50 6.47 -2.33 -23.56
N GLY A 51 7.00 -1.36 -24.30
CA GLY A 51 6.28 -0.18 -24.75
C GLY A 51 5.74 0.69 -23.62
N LEU A 52 4.54 1.24 -23.84
CA LEU A 52 3.86 2.14 -22.91
C LEU A 52 3.42 1.45 -21.60
N GLY A 53 3.20 0.13 -21.63
CA GLY A 53 2.84 -0.64 -20.43
C GLY A 53 3.90 -0.54 -19.33
N LEU A 54 5.18 -0.51 -19.69
CA LEU A 54 6.28 -0.26 -18.74
C LEU A 54 6.14 1.10 -18.09
N CYS A 55 5.97 2.15 -18.89
CA CYS A 55 5.88 3.52 -18.39
C CYS A 55 4.69 3.69 -17.43
N ILE A 56 3.52 3.16 -17.79
CA ILE A 56 2.30 3.26 -16.97
C ILE A 56 2.42 2.41 -15.69
N SER A 57 2.94 1.18 -15.79
CA SER A 57 3.11 0.31 -14.62
C SER A 57 4.06 0.91 -13.58
N ARG A 58 5.17 1.53 -14.01
CA ARG A 58 6.13 2.19 -13.11
C ARG A 58 5.62 3.52 -12.56
N ALA A 59 4.97 4.34 -13.39
CA ALA A 59 4.37 5.59 -12.93
C ALA A 59 3.25 5.35 -11.90
N SER A 60 2.39 4.36 -12.13
CA SER A 60 1.36 3.95 -11.17
C SER A 60 1.96 3.37 -9.89
N ALA A 61 3.03 2.57 -9.97
CA ALA A 61 3.74 2.06 -8.80
C ALA A 61 4.33 3.17 -7.92
N ALA A 62 4.89 4.23 -8.51
CA ALA A 62 5.41 5.38 -7.76
C ALA A 62 4.28 6.11 -6.99
N VAL A 63 3.13 6.29 -7.62
CA VAL A 63 1.93 6.87 -6.97
C VAL A 63 1.42 5.96 -5.85
N LEU A 64 1.41 4.64 -6.06
CA LEU A 64 1.02 3.67 -5.04
C LEU A 64 1.96 3.70 -3.84
N ASN A 65 3.28 3.73 -4.06
CA ASN A 65 4.27 3.84 -2.98
C ASN A 65 4.05 5.08 -2.12
N LEU A 66 3.82 6.25 -2.76
CA LEU A 66 3.53 7.49 -2.06
C LEU A 66 2.24 7.38 -1.22
N ASN A 67 1.14 6.90 -1.80
CA ASN A 67 -0.14 6.85 -1.09
C ASN A 67 -0.17 5.78 0.00
N CYS A 68 0.48 4.63 -0.20
CA CYS A 68 0.63 3.61 0.85
C CYS A 68 1.42 4.18 2.04
N CYS A 69 2.53 4.88 1.79
CA CYS A 69 3.26 5.61 2.83
C CYS A 69 2.35 6.60 3.59
N LEU A 70 1.63 7.45 2.86
CA LEU A 70 0.78 8.48 3.44
C LEU A 70 -0.49 7.94 4.12
N ALA A 71 -0.98 6.75 3.75
CA ALA A 71 -2.18 6.16 4.32
C ALA A 71 -2.01 5.74 5.80
N LEU A 72 -0.78 5.40 6.22
CA LEU A 72 -0.47 4.96 7.60
C LEU A 72 -0.36 6.14 8.58
N LEU A 73 0.15 7.28 8.14
CA LEU A 73 0.42 8.43 9.01
C LEU A 73 -0.85 8.95 9.73
N PRO A 74 -2.01 9.10 9.07
CA PRO A 74 -3.26 9.51 9.71
C PRO A 74 -3.77 8.57 10.80
N MET A 75 -3.34 7.31 10.80
CA MET A 75 -3.79 6.28 11.76
C MET A 75 -2.92 6.23 13.03
N CYS A 76 -1.81 6.97 13.06
CA CYS A 76 -0.96 7.16 14.23
C CYS A 76 -1.60 8.18 15.20
N ARG A 77 -2.73 7.81 15.82
CA ARG A 77 -3.58 8.71 16.61
C ARG A 77 -2.90 9.33 17.82
N VAL A 78 -2.02 8.61 18.51
CA VAL A 78 -1.26 9.17 19.65
C VAL A 78 -0.29 10.25 19.17
N LEU A 79 0.41 9.99 18.06
CA LEU A 79 1.30 10.98 17.45
C LEU A 79 0.52 12.21 17.01
N LEU A 80 -0.62 12.04 16.34
CA LEU A 80 -1.49 13.16 15.96
C LEU A 80 -1.98 13.95 17.17
N ALA A 81 -2.33 13.28 18.26
CA ALA A 81 -2.74 13.92 19.50
C ALA A 81 -1.58 14.72 20.15
N PHE A 82 -0.36 14.17 20.12
CA PHE A 82 0.84 14.86 20.59
C PHE A 82 1.16 16.09 19.73
N LEU A 83 1.15 15.95 18.40
CA LEU A 83 1.36 17.05 17.47
C LEU A 83 0.32 18.16 17.64
N ARG A 84 -0.94 17.80 17.89
CA ARG A 84 -2.01 18.74 18.20
C ARG A 84 -1.78 19.52 19.50
N GLY A 85 -1.25 18.84 20.53
CA GLY A 85 -0.97 19.40 21.85
C GLY A 85 0.34 20.17 21.96
N SER A 86 1.25 20.00 21.00
CA SER A 86 2.53 20.70 20.96
C SER A 86 2.33 22.21 20.75
N GLN A 87 3.00 23.01 21.59
CA GLN A 87 2.95 24.48 21.51
C GLN A 87 3.57 25.04 20.22
N LYS A 88 4.32 24.22 19.45
CA LYS A 88 4.87 24.59 18.14
C LYS A 88 3.82 24.71 17.04
N VAL A 89 2.66 24.07 17.17
CA VAL A 89 1.55 24.18 16.19
C VAL A 89 0.64 25.35 16.59
N VAL A 90 1.11 26.57 16.33
CA VAL A 90 0.43 27.82 16.72
C VAL A 90 -0.80 28.12 15.84
N SER A 91 -0.81 27.63 14.60
CA SER A 91 -1.88 27.92 13.64
C SER A 91 -3.14 27.08 13.87
N ARG A 92 -4.27 27.76 14.15
CA ARG A 92 -5.61 27.15 14.21
C ARG A 92 -5.97 26.38 12.93
N LYS A 93 -5.46 26.82 11.77
CA LYS A 93 -5.68 26.17 10.47
C LYS A 93 -5.05 24.78 10.41
N THR A 94 -3.82 24.63 10.89
CA THR A 94 -3.09 23.35 10.91
C THR A 94 -3.74 22.35 11.86
N ARG A 95 -4.22 22.80 13.02
CA ARG A 95 -4.97 21.94 13.95
C ARG A 95 -6.26 21.39 13.32
N ARG A 96 -7.00 22.22 12.59
CA ARG A 96 -8.22 21.80 11.86
C ARG A 96 -7.92 20.77 10.76
N LEU A 97 -6.77 20.88 10.09
CA LEU A 97 -6.32 19.88 9.11
C LEU A 97 -6.04 18.53 9.78
N LEU A 98 -5.34 18.52 10.92
CA LEU A 98 -5.07 17.31 11.69
C LEU A 98 -6.36 16.62 12.18
N ASP A 99 -7.40 17.40 12.53
CA ASP A 99 -8.69 16.85 12.94
C ASP A 99 -9.44 16.15 11.78
N LYS A 100 -9.06 16.40 10.52
CA LYS A 100 -9.60 15.74 9.31
C LYS A 100 -8.70 14.63 8.76
N SER A 101 -7.73 14.16 9.55
CA SER A 101 -6.80 13.09 9.17
C SER A 101 -7.50 11.82 8.66
N LYS A 102 -8.62 11.43 9.26
CA LYS A 102 -9.42 10.27 8.80
C LYS A 102 -9.92 10.45 7.37
N THR A 103 -10.40 11.64 7.01
CA THR A 103 -10.85 11.92 5.63
C THR A 103 -9.69 11.80 4.66
N PHE A 104 -8.49 12.26 5.05
CA PHE A 104 -7.28 12.12 4.24
C PHE A 104 -6.87 10.65 4.05
N HIS A 105 -6.95 9.82 5.08
CA HIS A 105 -6.72 8.38 4.94
C HIS A 105 -7.68 7.74 3.92
N VAL A 106 -8.97 8.10 3.97
CA VAL A 106 -9.96 7.58 3.02
C VAL A 106 -9.64 8.03 1.59
N THR A 107 -9.25 9.29 1.38
CA THR A 107 -8.86 9.78 0.04
C THR A 107 -7.60 9.07 -0.49
N CYS A 108 -6.62 8.79 0.37
CA CYS A 108 -5.46 7.96 -0.01
C CYS A 108 -5.90 6.53 -0.37
N GLY A 109 -6.78 5.92 0.43
CA GLY A 109 -7.31 4.59 0.17
C GLY A 109 -8.01 4.46 -1.18
N VAL A 110 -8.89 5.42 -1.53
CA VAL A 110 -9.54 5.46 -2.85
C VAL A 110 -8.52 5.59 -3.98
N THR A 111 -7.50 6.43 -3.80
CA THR A 111 -6.43 6.60 -4.80
C THR A 111 -5.63 5.32 -4.98
N ILE A 112 -5.34 4.58 -3.89
CA ILE A 112 -4.71 3.27 -3.95
C ILE A 112 -5.57 2.29 -4.75
N CYS A 113 -6.88 2.18 -4.48
CA CYS A 113 -7.74 1.25 -5.23
C CYS A 113 -7.82 1.63 -6.74
N ILE A 114 -7.81 2.93 -7.10
CA ILE A 114 -7.82 3.37 -8.52
C ILE A 114 -6.50 3.03 -9.22
N PHE A 115 -5.37 3.46 -8.65
CA PHE A 115 -4.06 3.24 -9.27
C PHE A 115 -3.63 1.77 -9.22
N SER A 116 -4.16 0.94 -8.30
CA SER A 116 -3.91 -0.50 -8.32
C SER A 116 -4.55 -1.17 -9.53
N VAL A 117 -5.76 -0.77 -9.93
CA VAL A 117 -6.40 -1.29 -11.15
C VAL A 117 -5.58 -0.89 -12.38
N LEU A 118 -5.16 0.37 -12.46
CA LEU A 118 -4.30 0.85 -13.55
C LEU A 118 -2.96 0.10 -13.60
N HIS A 119 -2.35 -0.14 -12.45
CA HIS A 119 -1.08 -0.86 -12.32
C HIS A 119 -1.20 -2.33 -12.77
N VAL A 120 -2.25 -3.03 -12.34
CA VAL A 120 -2.51 -4.43 -12.74
C VAL A 120 -2.79 -4.52 -14.24
N ALA A 121 -3.60 -3.62 -14.78
CA ALA A 121 -3.88 -3.57 -16.22
C ALA A 121 -2.60 -3.37 -17.04
N ALA A 122 -1.73 -2.45 -16.61
CA ALA A 122 -0.45 -2.22 -17.26
C ALA A 122 0.49 -3.44 -17.16
N HIS A 123 0.49 -4.14 -16.02
CA HIS A 123 1.26 -5.38 -15.86
C HIS A 123 0.74 -6.53 -16.72
N LEU A 124 -0.58 -6.62 -16.94
CA LEU A 124 -1.16 -7.61 -17.86
C LEU A 124 -0.70 -7.35 -19.29
N VAL A 125 -0.73 -6.09 -19.74
CA VAL A 125 -0.21 -5.70 -21.07
C VAL A 125 1.28 -6.02 -21.18
N ASN A 126 2.07 -5.73 -20.14
CA ASN A 126 3.50 -6.06 -20.13
C ASN A 126 3.75 -7.58 -20.20
N ALA A 127 2.92 -8.39 -19.54
CA ALA A 127 3.05 -9.84 -19.59
C ALA A 127 2.83 -10.39 -21.01
N LEU A 128 1.88 -9.81 -21.76
CA LEU A 128 1.68 -10.14 -23.18
C LEU A 128 2.86 -9.68 -24.03
N ASN A 129 3.32 -8.44 -23.84
CA ASN A 129 4.45 -7.88 -24.58
C ASN A 129 5.76 -8.65 -24.34
N PHE A 130 5.97 -9.21 -23.14
CA PHE A 130 7.12 -10.09 -22.85
C PHE A 130 7.10 -11.39 -23.68
N SER A 131 5.92 -11.91 -24.02
CA SER A 131 5.78 -13.12 -24.84
C SER A 131 5.92 -12.81 -26.33
N GLU A 132 5.28 -11.73 -26.80
CA GLU A 132 5.29 -11.35 -28.23
C GLU A 132 6.64 -10.77 -28.68
N ASN A 133 7.23 -9.87 -27.88
CA ASN A 133 8.47 -9.16 -28.20
C ASN A 133 9.71 -9.82 -27.58
N TYR A 134 9.70 -11.14 -27.44
CA TYR A 134 10.85 -11.90 -26.97
C TYR A 134 12.06 -11.67 -27.88
N SER A 135 13.18 -11.28 -27.28
CA SER A 135 14.42 -10.98 -28.00
C SER A 135 15.51 -12.00 -27.67
N GLU A 136 15.90 -12.82 -28.65
CA GLU A 136 17.02 -13.78 -28.48
C GLU A 136 18.35 -13.07 -28.18
N ASP A 137 18.49 -11.82 -28.61
CA ASP A 137 19.69 -10.99 -28.37
C ASP A 137 19.85 -10.53 -26.91
N PHE A 138 18.76 -10.47 -26.14
CA PHE A 138 18.75 -9.86 -24.80
C PHE A 138 18.08 -10.78 -23.78
N LEU A 139 18.59 -12.01 -23.68
CA LEU A 139 18.10 -13.05 -22.75
C LEU A 139 18.00 -12.56 -21.31
N ALA A 140 18.89 -11.65 -20.88
CA ALA A 140 18.89 -11.11 -19.52
C ALA A 140 17.66 -10.24 -19.20
N LEU A 141 16.94 -9.69 -20.19
CA LEU A 141 15.71 -8.90 -20.00
C LEU A 141 14.44 -9.75 -20.09
N ASN A 142 14.51 -10.87 -20.80
CA ASN A 142 13.34 -11.70 -21.00
C ASN A 142 12.93 -12.36 -19.68
N VAL A 143 11.62 -12.32 -19.43
CA VAL A 143 10.99 -13.08 -18.34
C VAL A 143 10.39 -14.38 -18.88
N ALA A 144 9.97 -14.39 -20.15
CA ALA A 144 9.51 -15.58 -20.86
C ALA A 144 10.70 -16.46 -21.26
N ASN A 145 10.48 -17.77 -21.36
CA ASN A 145 11.55 -18.71 -21.75
C ASN A 145 11.72 -18.82 -23.26
N TYR A 146 10.66 -18.60 -24.04
CA TYR A 146 10.65 -18.67 -25.50
C TYR A 146 9.63 -17.69 -26.10
N ARG A 147 9.79 -17.37 -27.39
CA ARG A 147 8.90 -16.47 -28.14
C ARG A 147 7.51 -17.08 -28.29
N GLY A 148 6.48 -16.32 -27.94
CA GLY A 148 5.09 -16.78 -28.02
C GLY A 148 4.70 -17.82 -26.97
N GLU A 149 5.33 -17.82 -25.79
CA GLU A 149 4.87 -18.59 -24.64
C GLU A 149 3.40 -18.24 -24.34
N ASP A 150 2.51 -19.23 -24.54
CA ASP A 150 1.07 -19.06 -24.38
C ASP A 150 0.73 -18.66 -22.94
N THR A 151 0.30 -17.41 -22.75
CA THR A 151 -0.18 -16.90 -21.46
C THR A 151 -1.60 -17.38 -21.13
N ASN A 152 -2.21 -18.19 -22.00
CA ASN A 152 -3.61 -18.58 -21.90
C ASN A 152 -3.81 -19.70 -20.87
N ILE A 153 -4.63 -19.37 -19.87
CA ILE A 153 -5.15 -20.22 -18.80
C ILE A 153 -6.11 -21.28 -19.38
N THR A 154 -5.69 -22.10 -20.34
CA THR A 154 -6.44 -23.30 -20.76
C THR A 154 -5.56 -24.12 -21.70
N ARG A 155 -4.87 -25.13 -21.16
CA ARG A 155 -4.93 -26.54 -21.59
C ARG A 155 -3.71 -27.31 -21.08
N HIS A 156 -4.00 -28.22 -20.16
CA HIS A 156 -3.31 -29.49 -19.93
C HIS A 156 -1.90 -29.50 -19.29
N ARG A 157 -1.94 -29.74 -17.97
CA ARG A 157 -1.13 -30.67 -17.16
C ARG A 157 0.27 -31.09 -17.66
N SER A 158 1.21 -30.94 -16.72
CA SER A 158 2.58 -31.47 -16.63
C SER A 158 3.67 -30.76 -17.46
N ASN A 159 4.17 -29.64 -16.94
CA ASN A 159 5.54 -29.51 -16.44
C ASN A 159 5.70 -28.16 -15.73
N VAL A 160 6.52 -28.14 -14.69
CA VAL A 160 6.77 -26.98 -13.82
C VAL A 160 7.52 -25.91 -14.62
N ASN A 161 6.79 -25.05 -15.33
CA ASN A 161 7.36 -24.03 -16.20
C ASN A 161 6.98 -22.63 -15.70
N HIS A 162 7.97 -21.75 -15.62
CA HIS A 162 8.02 -20.51 -14.84
C HIS A 162 7.17 -19.38 -15.46
N SER A 163 5.84 -19.52 -15.51
CA SER A 163 4.96 -18.48 -16.05
C SER A 163 5.11 -17.14 -15.30
N VAL A 164 4.89 -16.01 -15.96
CA VAL A 164 4.96 -14.64 -15.37
C VAL A 164 4.15 -14.52 -14.06
N PHE A 165 3.07 -15.29 -13.91
CA PHE A 165 2.23 -15.37 -12.72
C PHE A 165 2.84 -16.16 -11.53
N VAL A 166 3.79 -17.05 -11.77
CA VAL A 166 4.53 -17.81 -10.74
C VAL A 166 5.77 -17.04 -10.27
N SER A 167 6.18 -15.99 -10.98
CA SER A 167 7.21 -15.07 -10.50
C SER A 167 6.83 -14.44 -9.15
N VAL A 168 7.84 -14.08 -8.34
CA VAL A 168 7.61 -13.44 -7.03
C VAL A 168 6.67 -12.23 -7.15
N PRO A 169 6.87 -11.27 -8.08
CA PRO A 169 5.94 -10.15 -8.25
C PRO A 169 4.57 -10.57 -8.77
N GLY A 170 4.49 -11.58 -9.63
CA GLY A 170 3.22 -12.10 -10.16
C GLY A 170 2.32 -12.68 -9.06
N LEU A 171 2.83 -13.66 -8.30
CA LEU A 171 2.07 -14.34 -7.26
C LEU A 171 1.69 -13.38 -6.13
N THR A 172 2.65 -12.60 -5.63
CA THR A 172 2.39 -11.61 -4.58
C THR A 172 1.39 -10.55 -5.06
N GLY A 173 1.48 -10.11 -6.32
CA GLY A 173 0.56 -9.14 -6.91
C GLY A 173 -0.89 -9.63 -6.94
N VAL A 174 -1.13 -10.88 -7.34
CA VAL A 174 -2.47 -11.49 -7.35
C VAL A 174 -3.05 -11.57 -5.93
N ILE A 175 -2.25 -12.04 -4.96
CA ILE A 175 -2.69 -12.14 -3.56
C ILE A 175 -2.97 -10.73 -2.99
N MET A 176 -2.12 -9.75 -3.30
CA MET A 176 -2.32 -8.35 -2.89
C MET A 176 -3.60 -7.74 -3.44
N VAL A 177 -3.92 -7.99 -4.71
CA VAL A 177 -5.16 -7.50 -5.33
C VAL A 177 -6.38 -8.11 -4.65
N LEU A 178 -6.35 -9.42 -4.34
CA LEU A 178 -7.43 -10.08 -3.60
C LEU A 178 -7.62 -9.46 -2.21
N VAL A 179 -6.54 -9.28 -1.46
CA VAL A 179 -6.57 -8.66 -0.13
C VAL A 179 -7.09 -7.22 -0.21
N LEU A 180 -6.60 -6.43 -1.17
CA LEU A 180 -7.03 -5.06 -1.38
C LEU A 180 -8.51 -4.98 -1.76
N PHE A 181 -9.00 -5.89 -2.61
CA PHE A 181 -10.40 -5.98 -2.99
C PHE A 181 -11.31 -6.25 -1.78
N LEU A 182 -10.94 -7.21 -0.92
CA LEU A 182 -11.68 -7.51 0.30
C LEU A 182 -11.70 -6.29 1.25
N MET A 183 -10.56 -5.63 1.42
CA MET A 183 -10.44 -4.42 2.24
C MET A 183 -11.26 -3.24 1.69
N CYS A 184 -11.13 -2.91 0.39
CA CYS A 184 -11.85 -1.80 -0.24
C CYS A 184 -13.37 -2.06 -0.15
N THR A 185 -13.83 -3.27 -0.46
CA THR A 185 -15.26 -3.65 -0.44
C THR A 185 -15.85 -3.53 0.97
N ALA A 186 -15.23 -4.15 1.98
CA ALA A 186 -15.71 -4.08 3.36
C ALA A 186 -15.64 -2.66 3.97
N SER A 187 -14.78 -1.79 3.43
CA SER A 187 -14.68 -0.38 3.85
C SER A 187 -15.76 0.54 3.30
N THR A 188 -16.57 0.06 2.34
CA THR A 188 -17.69 0.84 1.77
C THR A 188 -18.72 1.22 2.84
N TYR A 189 -19.42 2.33 2.61
CA TYR A 189 -20.42 2.82 3.57
C TYR A 189 -21.52 1.78 3.85
N ALA A 190 -22.01 1.09 2.83
CA ALA A 190 -23.07 0.10 2.96
C ALA A 190 -22.69 -1.06 3.91
N ILE A 191 -21.53 -1.68 3.70
CA ILE A 191 -21.08 -2.80 4.52
C ILE A 191 -20.72 -2.34 5.93
N ARG A 192 -19.97 -1.23 6.06
CA ARG A 192 -19.56 -0.71 7.38
C ARG A 192 -20.74 -0.24 8.23
N PHE A 193 -21.82 0.24 7.61
CA PHE A 193 -23.03 0.62 8.32
C PHE A 193 -23.85 -0.61 8.74
N SER A 194 -23.90 -1.64 7.89
CA SER A 194 -24.64 -2.87 8.19
C SER A 194 -23.95 -3.72 9.26
N ASN A 195 -22.63 -3.91 9.16
CA ASN A 195 -21.84 -4.69 10.11
C ASN A 195 -20.42 -4.14 10.22
N TYR A 196 -20.13 -3.48 11.35
CA TYR A 196 -18.83 -2.87 11.60
C TYR A 196 -17.71 -3.89 11.84
N ASP A 197 -18.05 -5.09 12.31
CA ASP A 197 -17.05 -6.11 12.65
C ASP A 197 -16.43 -6.70 11.39
N ILE A 198 -17.23 -6.92 10.35
CA ILE A 198 -16.72 -7.32 9.02
C ILE A 198 -15.69 -6.29 8.53
N PHE A 199 -16.03 -4.99 8.61
CA PHE A 199 -15.08 -3.93 8.29
C PHE A 199 -13.81 -4.04 9.14
N TRP A 200 -13.93 -4.22 10.45
CA TRP A 200 -12.77 -4.25 11.34
C TRP A 200 -11.83 -5.43 11.05
N TYR A 201 -12.37 -6.65 10.93
CA TYR A 201 -11.58 -7.87 10.70
C TYR A 201 -10.91 -7.84 9.32
N THR A 202 -11.67 -7.52 8.27
CA THR A 202 -11.12 -7.45 6.89
C THR A 202 -10.12 -6.32 6.75
N HIS A 203 -10.35 -5.15 7.39
CA HIS A 203 -9.42 -4.04 7.27
C HIS A 203 -8.09 -4.32 7.98
N ASN A 204 -8.04 -5.18 9.02
CA ASN A 204 -6.79 -5.64 9.63
C ASN A 204 -5.89 -6.45 8.68
N LEU A 205 -6.40 -6.94 7.54
CA LEU A 205 -5.59 -7.56 6.49
C LEU A 205 -4.55 -6.59 5.88
N PHE A 206 -4.61 -5.28 6.22
CA PHE A 206 -3.56 -4.34 5.84
C PHE A 206 -2.16 -4.82 6.27
N PHE A 207 -2.01 -5.51 7.40
CA PHE A 207 -0.72 -6.08 7.81
C PHE A 207 -0.18 -7.05 6.75
N VAL A 208 -1.04 -7.96 6.27
CA VAL A 208 -0.69 -8.92 5.21
C VAL A 208 -0.38 -8.18 3.92
N PHE A 209 -1.19 -7.18 3.55
CA PHE A 209 -0.97 -6.35 2.37
C PHE A 209 0.41 -5.67 2.37
N TYR A 210 0.81 -5.04 3.49
CA TYR A 210 2.12 -4.38 3.57
C TYR A 210 3.30 -5.36 3.57
N MET A 211 3.15 -6.54 4.17
CA MET A 211 4.19 -7.59 4.10
C MET A 211 4.36 -8.09 2.67
N LEU A 212 3.24 -8.36 1.98
CA LEU A 212 3.26 -8.75 0.57
C LEU A 212 3.83 -7.63 -0.31
N LEU A 213 3.53 -6.35 -0.04
CA LEU A 213 4.09 -5.22 -0.78
C LEU A 213 5.62 -5.16 -0.69
N LEU A 214 6.20 -5.45 0.47
CA LEU A 214 7.66 -5.48 0.64
C LEU A 214 8.32 -6.65 -0.12
N ILE A 215 7.65 -7.81 -0.19
CA ILE A 215 8.12 -8.98 -0.94
C ILE A 215 7.89 -8.80 -2.44
N HIS A 216 6.79 -8.19 -2.84
CA HIS A 216 6.42 -7.99 -4.24
C HIS A 216 7.50 -7.28 -5.04
N VAL A 217 8.16 -6.30 -4.43
CA VAL A 217 9.21 -5.50 -5.07
C VAL A 217 10.59 -6.15 -5.05
N SER A 218 10.79 -7.26 -4.31
CA SER A 218 12.10 -7.93 -4.21
C SER A 218 12.40 -8.82 -5.40
N GLY A 219 11.41 -9.10 -6.26
CA GLY A 219 11.56 -10.03 -7.38
C GLY A 219 12.54 -9.58 -8.47
N GLY A 220 12.98 -8.32 -8.49
CA GLY A 220 14.07 -7.86 -9.37
C GLY A 220 13.83 -8.03 -10.88
N VAL A 221 12.58 -8.24 -11.30
CA VAL A 221 12.19 -8.63 -12.65
C VAL A 221 12.54 -7.56 -13.69
N LEU A 222 12.42 -6.28 -13.31
CA LEU A 222 12.76 -5.17 -14.19
C LEU A 222 14.21 -4.74 -13.97
N LYS A 223 14.98 -4.77 -15.05
CA LYS A 223 16.40 -4.42 -15.08
C LYS A 223 16.63 -3.13 -15.86
N TYR A 224 17.69 -2.41 -15.52
CA TYR A 224 18.16 -1.26 -16.27
C TYR A 224 19.56 -1.56 -16.83
N GLN A 225 19.92 -0.84 -17.88
CA GLN A 225 21.27 -0.94 -18.43
C GLN A 225 22.26 -0.18 -17.56
N SER A 226 23.33 -0.83 -17.11
CA SER A 226 24.34 -0.22 -16.24
C SER A 226 25.50 0.42 -17.02
N ASN A 227 25.87 -0.13 -18.17
CA ASN A 227 27.03 0.29 -18.98
C ASN A 227 26.62 1.19 -20.16
N LEU A 228 26.14 2.39 -19.87
CA LEU A 228 25.70 3.34 -20.90
C LEU A 228 26.85 4.02 -21.65
N GLU A 229 28.01 4.17 -20.99
CA GLU A 229 29.18 4.82 -21.60
C GLU A 229 29.84 3.89 -22.63
N GLU A 230 29.90 2.59 -22.31
CA GLU A 230 30.50 1.57 -23.17
C GLU A 230 29.54 1.09 -24.28
N HIS A 231 28.23 1.19 -24.03
CA HIS A 231 27.19 0.77 -24.97
C HIS A 231 26.00 1.76 -25.02
N PRO A 232 26.14 2.87 -25.76
CA PRO A 232 25.04 3.81 -25.92
C PRO A 232 23.92 3.21 -26.79
N PRO A 233 22.63 3.50 -26.51
CA PRO A 233 21.52 3.00 -27.31
C PRO A 233 21.67 3.34 -28.80
N GLY A 234 21.63 2.32 -29.66
CA GLY A 234 21.80 2.48 -31.11
C GLY A 234 23.24 2.44 -31.60
N CYS A 235 24.21 2.05 -30.75
CA CYS A 235 25.58 1.82 -31.19
C CYS A 235 25.68 0.66 -32.18
N PHE A 236 26.67 0.74 -33.07
CA PHE A 236 26.93 -0.29 -34.08
C PHE A 236 27.89 -1.35 -33.52
N ASN A 237 27.48 -2.62 -33.52
CA ASN A 237 28.34 -3.74 -33.12
C ASN A 237 28.85 -4.51 -34.34
N PRO A 238 30.13 -4.34 -34.75
CA PRO A 238 30.69 -4.94 -35.95
C PRO A 238 30.76 -6.48 -35.91
N ASN A 239 30.91 -7.10 -34.72
CA ASN A 239 30.97 -8.56 -34.60
C ASN A 239 29.61 -9.23 -34.84
N LYS A 240 28.51 -8.55 -34.53
CA LYS A 240 27.15 -9.07 -34.76
C LYS A 240 26.78 -9.02 -36.25
N THR A 241 27.12 -7.92 -36.92
CA THR A 241 26.88 -7.75 -38.37
C THR A 241 27.71 -8.73 -39.20
N PHE A 242 28.95 -9.03 -38.79
CA PHE A 242 29.79 -10.02 -39.47
C PHE A 242 29.20 -11.44 -39.35
N ARG A 243 28.60 -11.78 -38.21
CA ARG A 243 27.92 -13.07 -37.98
C ARG A 243 26.61 -13.21 -38.77
N GLU A 244 25.83 -12.13 -38.87
CA GLU A 244 24.62 -12.07 -39.70
C GLU A 244 24.96 -12.17 -41.21
N ASN A 245 26.04 -11.53 -41.65
CA ASN A 245 26.53 -11.63 -43.04
C ASN A 245 27.15 -13.00 -43.37
N MET A 246 27.66 -13.74 -42.38
CA MET A 246 28.15 -15.12 -42.56
C MET A 246 27.03 -16.15 -42.64
N THR A 247 25.85 -15.87 -42.07
CA THR A 247 24.64 -16.69 -42.27
C THR A 247 23.98 -16.34 -43.59
N VAL A 248 24.58 -16.82 -44.69
CA VAL A 248 23.94 -16.84 -46.00
C VAL A 248 22.64 -17.66 -45.91
N PRO A 249 21.51 -17.21 -46.49
CA PRO A 249 20.28 -17.99 -46.51
C PRO A 249 20.54 -19.36 -47.14
N LYS A 250 20.07 -20.43 -46.48
CA LYS A 250 20.11 -21.82 -47.01
C LYS A 250 19.54 -21.97 -48.43
N ALA A 251 18.80 -20.98 -48.94
CA ALA A 251 18.31 -20.93 -50.31
C ALA A 251 19.40 -20.75 -51.38
N PHE A 252 20.59 -20.24 -51.06
CA PHE A 252 21.67 -20.07 -52.04
C PHE A 252 22.55 -21.31 -52.21
N ALA A 253 22.51 -22.24 -51.25
CA ALA A 253 23.29 -23.48 -51.27
C ALA A 253 22.66 -24.59 -52.14
N GLU A 254 21.38 -24.46 -52.51
CA GLU A 254 20.69 -25.46 -53.37
C GLU A 254 20.82 -25.16 -54.88
N LEU A 255 21.42 -24.03 -55.29
CA LEU A 255 21.45 -23.61 -56.70
C LEU A 255 22.77 -23.91 -57.45
N PHE A 256 23.85 -24.31 -56.77
CA PHE A 256 25.14 -24.61 -57.40
C PHE A 256 25.85 -25.78 -56.68
N PRO A 257 25.85 -27.01 -57.22
CA PRO A 257 26.38 -28.18 -56.53
C PRO A 257 27.90 -28.35 -56.61
N ASP A 258 28.58 -27.61 -57.49
CA ASP A 258 30.00 -27.85 -57.80
C ASP A 258 30.83 -26.56 -57.66
N TYR A 259 31.26 -26.25 -56.44
CA TYR A 259 32.48 -25.47 -56.24
C TYR A 259 33.12 -25.82 -54.90
N ALA A 260 34.25 -26.53 -54.95
CA ALA A 260 35.11 -26.74 -53.79
C ALA A 260 35.88 -25.45 -53.47
N PRO A 261 36.13 -25.11 -52.19
CA PRO A 261 36.84 -23.89 -51.84
C PRO A 261 38.35 -24.05 -52.06
N GLU A 262 38.89 -23.32 -53.04
CA GLU A 262 40.34 -23.05 -53.14
C GLU A 262 40.78 -22.10 -52.00
N PRO A 263 42.02 -22.24 -51.47
CA PRO A 263 42.51 -21.38 -50.41
C PRO A 263 42.77 -19.94 -50.90
N PHE A 264 42.40 -18.95 -50.10
CA PHE A 264 42.54 -17.53 -50.38
C PHE A 264 44.02 -17.11 -50.55
N PRO A 265 44.37 -16.24 -51.53
CA PRO A 265 45.68 -15.60 -51.57
C PRO A 265 45.77 -14.46 -50.55
N GLU A 266 46.90 -14.40 -49.84
CA GLU A 266 47.35 -13.27 -49.02
C GLU A 266 47.73 -12.08 -49.92
N ASP A 267 46.78 -11.22 -50.27
CA ASP A 267 47.03 -9.78 -50.42
C ASP A 267 45.72 -9.01 -50.68
N LEU A 268 45.27 -8.23 -49.70
CA LEU A 268 44.32 -7.15 -49.96
C LEU A 268 44.59 -6.00 -49.01
N SER A 269 45.39 -5.08 -49.54
CA SER A 269 45.65 -3.75 -49.04
C SER A 269 44.39 -3.05 -48.50
N VAL A 270 44.52 -2.55 -47.28
CA VAL A 270 43.60 -1.67 -46.55
C VAL A 270 43.09 -0.52 -47.43
N PRO A 271 41.77 -0.31 -47.59
CA PRO A 271 41.25 0.93 -48.16
C PRO A 271 41.24 2.02 -47.08
N GLN A 272 41.78 3.20 -47.41
CA GLN A 272 41.71 4.41 -46.59
C GLN A 272 40.26 4.83 -46.28
N PRO A 273 39.95 5.34 -45.07
CA PRO A 273 38.65 5.90 -44.78
C PRO A 273 38.61 7.37 -45.18
N SER A 274 37.77 7.73 -46.15
CA SER A 274 37.38 9.13 -46.34
C SER A 274 35.86 9.30 -46.48
N VAL A 275 35.32 9.83 -45.37
CA VAL A 275 34.21 10.79 -45.27
C VAL A 275 32.80 10.32 -45.69
N GLN A 276 31.96 10.07 -44.67
CA GLN A 276 30.72 10.84 -44.48
C GLN A 276 30.26 10.72 -43.00
N ASN A 277 30.17 11.86 -42.32
CA ASN A 277 29.74 12.01 -40.94
C ASN A 277 28.31 11.48 -40.71
N ASN A 278 28.20 10.44 -39.90
CA ASN A 278 27.18 10.26 -38.86
C ASN A 278 27.88 9.42 -37.79
N PHE A 279 28.31 10.04 -36.68
CA PHE A 279 28.93 9.33 -35.56
C PHE A 279 27.90 8.41 -34.89
N VAL A 280 27.64 7.25 -35.49
CA VAL A 280 27.11 6.10 -34.76
C VAL A 280 28.31 5.50 -34.06
N GLY A 281 28.41 5.74 -32.75
CA GLY A 281 29.50 5.19 -31.94
C GLY A 281 29.54 3.66 -32.05
N VAL A 282 30.74 3.11 -32.20
CA VAL A 282 30.95 1.65 -32.19
C VAL A 282 30.79 1.17 -30.74
N CYS A 283 30.02 0.10 -30.52
CA CYS A 283 29.85 -0.47 -29.19
C CYS A 283 31.19 -1.02 -28.67
N SER A 284 31.60 -0.63 -27.46
CA SER A 284 32.86 -1.13 -26.86
C SER A 284 32.67 -2.46 -26.14
N GLU A 285 31.51 -2.66 -25.50
CA GLU A 285 31.13 -3.90 -24.81
C GLU A 285 29.66 -4.27 -25.08
N GLU A 286 29.25 -5.49 -24.79
CA GLU A 286 27.84 -5.91 -24.80
C GLU A 286 27.04 -5.25 -23.65
N PRO A 287 25.73 -5.00 -23.82
CA PRO A 287 24.94 -4.33 -22.79
C PRO A 287 24.75 -5.22 -21.55
N LYS A 288 25.05 -4.64 -20.39
CA LYS A 288 24.93 -5.27 -19.07
C LYS A 288 23.70 -4.74 -18.36
N PHE A 289 22.90 -5.65 -17.80
CA PHE A 289 21.63 -5.34 -17.16
C PHE A 289 21.62 -5.73 -15.70
N GLN A 290 21.25 -4.78 -14.84
CA GLN A 290 21.18 -4.96 -13.39
C GLN A 290 19.76 -4.72 -12.89
N SER A 291 19.34 -5.44 -11.85
CA SER A 291 18.06 -5.21 -11.19
C SER A 291 18.11 -3.93 -10.35
N HIS A 292 16.99 -3.22 -10.28
CA HIS A 292 16.88 -2.08 -9.39
C HIS A 292 16.85 -2.51 -7.93
N PHE A 293 17.46 -1.68 -7.07
CA PHE A 293 17.19 -1.76 -5.64
C PHE A 293 15.72 -1.40 -5.37
N PRO A 294 14.99 -2.12 -4.50
CA PRO A 294 13.57 -1.86 -4.25
C PRO A 294 13.34 -0.53 -3.52
N GLU A 295 13.15 0.57 -4.26
CA GLU A 295 12.90 1.90 -3.69
C GLU A 295 11.70 1.91 -2.70
N THR A 296 10.68 1.09 -2.97
CA THR A 296 9.50 0.92 -2.11
C THR A 296 9.86 0.64 -0.65
N TRP A 297 10.98 -0.04 -0.37
CA TRP A 297 11.40 -0.29 1.00
C TRP A 297 11.66 1.00 1.77
N PHE A 298 12.27 2.01 1.15
CA PHE A 298 12.49 3.32 1.80
C PHE A 298 11.17 4.05 2.04
N TRP A 299 10.26 4.01 1.07
CA TRP A 299 8.94 4.66 1.18
C TRP A 299 8.09 4.07 2.31
N ILE A 300 8.13 2.75 2.49
CA ILE A 300 7.20 2.03 3.36
C ILE A 300 7.78 1.74 4.75
N SER A 301 9.07 1.41 4.86
CA SER A 301 9.68 0.98 6.13
C SER A 301 9.57 2.02 7.24
N GLY A 302 9.84 3.30 6.95
CA GLY A 302 9.78 4.39 7.93
C GLY A 302 8.37 4.57 8.53
N PRO A 303 7.33 4.85 7.73
CA PRO A 303 5.95 4.97 8.21
C PRO A 303 5.43 3.70 8.88
N LEU A 304 5.79 2.53 8.36
CA LEU A 304 5.38 1.24 8.94
C LEU A 304 6.00 1.04 10.33
N CYS A 305 7.29 1.32 10.47
CA CYS A 305 7.99 1.29 11.76
C CYS A 305 7.34 2.26 12.76
N LEU A 306 7.09 3.51 12.34
CA LEU A 306 6.42 4.52 13.16
C LEU A 306 5.05 4.05 13.63
N TYR A 307 4.25 3.47 12.73
CA TYR A 307 2.95 2.91 13.04
C TYR A 307 3.04 1.74 14.03
N CYS A 308 4.00 0.82 13.84
CA CYS A 308 4.24 -0.30 14.73
C CYS A 308 4.63 0.17 16.14
N VAL A 309 5.54 1.14 16.25
CA VAL A 309 5.94 1.75 17.53
C VAL A 309 4.76 2.42 18.22
N GLU A 310 3.94 3.18 17.50
CA GLU A 310 2.76 3.84 18.07
C GLU A 310 1.69 2.83 18.49
N ARG A 311 1.50 1.74 17.74
CA ARG A 311 0.60 0.65 18.10
C ARG A 311 1.09 -0.13 19.32
N LEU A 312 2.39 -0.41 19.41
CA LEU A 312 3.00 -1.01 20.60
C LEU A 312 2.86 -0.11 21.83
N TYR A 313 3.10 1.19 21.69
CA TYR A 313 2.88 2.16 22.76
C TYR A 313 1.42 2.18 23.24
N ARG A 314 0.45 2.16 22.31
CA ARG A 314 -0.99 2.06 22.65
C ARG A 314 -1.29 0.78 23.41
N TYR A 315 -0.74 -0.35 22.98
CA TYR A 315 -0.92 -1.65 23.62
C TYR A 315 -0.36 -1.67 25.05
N ILE A 316 0.87 -1.20 25.25
CA ILE A 316 1.49 -1.10 26.59
C ILE A 316 0.65 -0.18 27.50
N ARG A 317 0.12 0.92 26.96
CA ARG A 317 -0.73 1.86 27.71
C ARG A 317 -2.11 1.28 28.05
N SER A 318 -2.70 0.48 27.16
CA SER A 318 -4.04 -0.12 27.36
C SER A 318 -4.04 -1.25 28.38
N ASN A 319 -2.93 -1.97 28.54
CA ASN A 319 -2.82 -3.13 29.43
C ASN A 319 -2.88 -2.82 30.94
N LYS A 320 -3.14 -1.56 31.33
CA LYS A 320 -3.32 -1.22 32.75
C LYS A 320 -4.74 -1.61 33.20
N PRO A 321 -4.89 -2.56 34.15
CA PRO A 321 -6.20 -3.00 34.60
C PRO A 321 -6.98 -1.86 35.26
N VAL A 322 -8.30 -1.98 35.23
CA VAL A 322 -9.25 -1.01 35.79
C VAL A 322 -10.19 -1.77 36.72
N THR A 323 -10.40 -1.24 37.92
CA THR A 323 -11.31 -1.86 38.90
C THR A 323 -12.70 -1.30 38.71
N ILE A 324 -13.70 -2.16 38.57
CA ILE A 324 -15.10 -1.77 38.51
C ILE A 324 -15.60 -1.57 39.94
N THR A 325 -16.13 -0.39 40.26
CA THR A 325 -16.61 -0.06 41.61
C THR A 325 -18.11 -0.30 41.78
N SER A 326 -18.89 -0.05 40.73
CA SER A 326 -20.34 -0.28 40.77
C SER A 326 -20.90 -0.38 39.36
N VAL A 327 -21.92 -1.21 39.21
CA VAL A 327 -22.68 -1.38 37.98
C VAL A 327 -24.14 -1.08 38.29
N ILE A 328 -24.74 -0.16 37.55
CA ILE A 328 -26.13 0.28 37.75
C ILE A 328 -26.88 0.07 36.44
N SER A 329 -27.98 -0.66 36.48
CA SER A 329 -28.88 -0.85 35.34
C SER A 329 -29.93 0.26 35.33
N HIS A 330 -30.08 0.92 34.19
CA HIS A 330 -31.07 1.98 33.95
C HIS A 330 -32.18 1.48 33.02
N PRO A 331 -33.37 2.11 33.04
CA PRO A 331 -34.42 1.86 32.05
C PRO A 331 -33.90 2.02 30.61
N SER A 332 -34.56 1.38 29.64
CA SER A 332 -34.21 1.43 28.20
C SER A 332 -32.88 0.77 27.82
N ASN A 333 -32.50 -0.31 28.52
CA ASN A 333 -31.30 -1.12 28.23
C ASN A 333 -29.99 -0.30 28.25
N VAL A 334 -29.85 0.56 29.26
CA VAL A 334 -28.62 1.34 29.48
C VAL A 334 -27.95 0.85 30.76
N LEU A 335 -26.64 0.65 30.69
CA LEU A 335 -25.81 0.25 31.82
C LEU A 335 -24.84 1.39 32.16
N GLU A 336 -24.85 1.81 33.42
CA GLU A 336 -23.86 2.70 33.99
C GLU A 336 -22.77 1.88 34.68
N VAL A 337 -21.54 2.01 34.22
CA VAL A 337 -20.38 1.31 34.79
C VAL A 337 -19.44 2.35 35.39
N ARG A 338 -19.26 2.30 36.71
CA ARG A 338 -18.30 3.13 37.44
C ARG A 338 -17.01 2.35 37.67
N MET A 339 -15.90 3.01 37.43
CA MET A 339 -14.57 2.43 37.35
C MET A 339 -13.56 3.31 38.08
N MET A 340 -12.46 2.70 38.52
CA MET A 340 -11.34 3.35 39.16
C MET A 340 -10.02 2.92 38.51
N LYS A 341 -9.15 3.90 38.26
CA LYS A 341 -7.82 3.67 37.67
C LYS A 341 -6.82 4.63 38.31
N GLY A 342 -5.68 4.09 38.77
CA GLY A 342 -4.61 4.88 39.35
C GLY A 342 -4.06 5.92 38.36
N ASN A 343 -3.87 7.17 38.84
CA ASN A 343 -3.35 8.30 38.07
C ASN A 343 -4.12 8.62 36.78
N PHE A 344 -5.43 8.30 36.73
CA PHE A 344 -6.27 8.63 35.59
C PHE A 344 -6.81 10.06 35.70
N LYS A 345 -6.44 10.91 34.74
CA LYS A 345 -6.98 12.27 34.58
C LYS A 345 -7.77 12.31 33.28
N ALA A 346 -9.01 12.79 33.35
CA ALA A 346 -9.87 12.93 32.19
C ALA A 346 -10.56 14.30 32.18
N ARG A 347 -10.94 14.76 30.99
CA ARG A 347 -11.72 15.99 30.80
C ARG A 347 -13.12 15.66 30.28
N PRO A 348 -14.13 16.48 30.62
CA PRO A 348 -15.47 16.33 30.06
C PRO A 348 -15.45 16.28 28.52
N GLY A 349 -16.27 15.41 27.93
CA GLY A 349 -16.35 15.22 26.47
C GLY A 349 -15.27 14.31 25.87
N GLN A 350 -14.36 13.76 26.68
CA GLN A 350 -13.45 12.70 26.22
C GLN A 350 -14.15 11.33 26.22
N TYR A 351 -13.63 10.41 25.42
CA TYR A 351 -14.08 9.01 25.41
C TYR A 351 -12.93 8.10 25.86
N VAL A 352 -13.29 6.95 26.42
CA VAL A 352 -12.38 5.86 26.76
C VAL A 352 -12.65 4.67 25.85
N ILE A 353 -11.67 3.80 25.69
CA ILE A 353 -11.85 2.54 24.98
C ILE A 353 -11.83 1.43 26.03
N LEU A 354 -12.89 0.63 26.08
CA LEU A 354 -13.01 -0.50 26.97
C LEU A 354 -12.65 -1.79 26.23
N HIS A 355 -11.77 -2.57 26.83
CA HIS A 355 -11.38 -3.91 26.40
C HIS A 355 -11.70 -4.88 27.54
N CYS A 356 -12.49 -5.90 27.26
CA CYS A 356 -12.87 -6.92 28.23
C CYS A 356 -12.50 -8.30 27.68
N PRO A 357 -11.34 -8.86 28.07
CA PRO A 357 -10.86 -10.14 27.54
C PRO A 357 -11.82 -11.32 27.74
N ARG A 358 -12.67 -11.27 28.79
CA ARG A 358 -13.68 -12.30 29.07
C ARG A 358 -14.88 -12.26 28.11
N VAL A 359 -15.13 -11.13 27.45
CA VAL A 359 -16.18 -11.00 26.44
C VAL A 359 -15.61 -11.23 25.05
N SER A 360 -14.49 -10.58 24.75
CA SER A 360 -13.79 -10.69 23.47
C SER A 360 -12.32 -10.36 23.66
N ALA A 361 -11.45 -11.25 23.19
CA ALA A 361 -10.00 -11.07 23.31
C ALA A 361 -9.46 -9.93 22.43
N LEU A 362 -10.15 -9.61 21.33
CA LEU A 362 -9.65 -8.70 20.29
C LEU A 362 -10.46 -7.41 20.15
N GLU A 363 -11.72 -7.40 20.58
CA GLU A 363 -12.62 -6.26 20.39
C GLU A 363 -12.51 -5.24 21.51
N SER A 364 -12.38 -3.98 21.12
CA SER A 364 -12.31 -2.83 22.04
C SER A 364 -13.24 -1.73 21.57
N HIS A 365 -14.18 -1.31 22.42
CA HIS A 365 -15.24 -0.39 22.05
C HIS A 365 -15.07 0.99 22.71
N PRO A 366 -15.20 2.09 21.95
CA PRO A 366 -15.13 3.43 22.51
C PRO A 366 -16.45 3.83 23.18
N PHE A 367 -16.36 4.39 24.39
CA PHE A 367 -17.49 4.94 25.14
C PHE A 367 -17.16 6.33 25.68
N THR A 368 -18.11 7.26 25.57
CA THR A 368 -17.95 8.61 26.11
C THR A 368 -17.98 8.60 27.63
N LEU A 369 -17.08 9.38 28.26
CA LEU A 369 -17.11 9.57 29.70
C LEU A 369 -18.32 10.41 30.09
N THR A 370 -19.16 9.86 30.95
CA THR A 370 -20.30 10.55 31.56
C THR A 370 -19.97 11.09 32.94
N MET A 371 -18.96 10.51 33.60
CA MET A 371 -18.44 10.98 34.88
C MET A 371 -16.91 11.01 34.80
N CYS A 372 -16.32 12.16 35.12
CA CYS A 372 -14.88 12.37 35.15
C CYS A 372 -14.36 12.26 36.60
N PRO A 373 -13.11 11.79 36.80
CA PRO A 373 -12.51 11.76 38.13
C PRO A 373 -12.24 13.19 38.59
N THR A 374 -12.56 13.46 39.86
CA THR A 374 -12.31 14.74 40.54
C THR A 374 -11.23 14.54 41.59
N ASP A 375 -10.62 15.62 42.09
CA ASP A 375 -9.60 15.55 43.14
C ASP A 375 -10.08 14.82 44.41
N THR A 376 -11.39 14.83 44.67
CA THR A 376 -12.04 14.16 45.80
C THR A 376 -12.56 12.75 45.49
N LYS A 377 -12.77 12.41 44.22
CA LYS A 377 -13.33 11.12 43.77
C LYS A 377 -12.58 10.62 42.55
N ALA A 378 -11.73 9.61 42.74
CA ALA A 378 -10.95 8.99 41.67
C ALA A 378 -11.78 8.08 40.73
N THR A 379 -13.10 8.07 40.87
CA THR A 379 -13.99 7.25 40.04
C THR A 379 -14.39 7.99 38.76
N PHE A 380 -14.44 7.24 37.67
CA PHE A 380 -14.97 7.71 36.39
C PHE A 380 -16.03 6.73 35.91
N GLY A 381 -16.94 7.19 35.05
CA GLY A 381 -18.11 6.42 34.66
C GLY A 381 -18.43 6.58 33.20
N VAL A 382 -19.00 5.52 32.62
CA VAL A 382 -19.55 5.50 31.28
C VAL A 382 -20.99 5.00 31.32
N HIS A 383 -21.82 5.52 30.41
CA HIS A 383 -23.12 4.94 30.10
C HIS A 383 -23.03 4.26 28.75
N LEU A 384 -23.38 2.98 28.70
CA LEU A 384 -23.42 2.20 27.47
C LEU A 384 -24.84 1.68 27.25
N LYS A 385 -25.34 1.83 26.02
CA LYS A 385 -26.60 1.23 25.60
C LYS A 385 -26.32 -0.18 25.06
N VAL A 386 -27.13 -1.14 25.45
CA VAL A 386 -27.02 -2.53 24.99
C VAL A 386 -27.75 -2.65 23.66
N VAL A 387 -26.99 -2.80 22.57
CA VAL A 387 -27.51 -2.79 21.19
C VAL A 387 -26.91 -3.89 20.31
N GLY A 388 -25.75 -4.44 20.65
CA GLY A 388 -25.10 -5.51 19.88
C GLY A 388 -24.42 -6.56 20.74
N ASP A 389 -23.93 -7.60 20.07
CA ASP A 389 -23.44 -8.85 20.65
C ASP A 389 -22.41 -8.64 21.77
N TRP A 390 -21.43 -7.74 21.55
CA TRP A 390 -20.44 -7.43 22.57
C TRP A 390 -21.06 -6.77 23.80
N THR A 391 -21.97 -5.80 23.61
CA THR A 391 -22.60 -5.08 24.73
C THR A 391 -23.56 -5.95 25.52
N GLU A 392 -24.20 -6.92 24.88
CA GLU A 392 -25.06 -7.91 25.54
C GLU A 392 -24.24 -8.84 26.42
N ARG A 393 -23.20 -9.46 25.86
CA ARG A 393 -22.28 -10.33 26.62
C ARG A 393 -21.59 -9.57 27.76
N PHE A 394 -21.22 -8.31 27.54
CA PHE A 394 -20.63 -7.47 28.57
C PHE A 394 -21.61 -7.16 29.71
N ARG A 395 -22.87 -6.83 29.39
CA ARG A 395 -23.94 -6.67 30.39
C ARG A 395 -24.12 -7.96 31.18
N ASP A 396 -24.27 -9.09 30.50
CA ASP A 396 -24.59 -10.37 31.14
C ASP A 396 -23.45 -10.78 32.09
N LEU A 397 -22.20 -10.60 31.69
CA LEU A 397 -21.03 -10.86 32.53
C LEU A 397 -21.02 -10.01 33.81
N LEU A 398 -21.36 -8.73 33.71
CA LEU A 398 -21.37 -7.81 34.84
C LEU A 398 -22.55 -8.04 35.78
N LEU A 399 -23.73 -8.36 35.23
CA LEU A 399 -24.93 -8.60 36.03
C LEU A 399 -24.90 -9.98 36.72
N LEU A 400 -24.33 -11.00 36.08
CA LEU A 400 -24.15 -12.34 36.68
C LEU A 400 -23.27 -12.31 37.94
N HIS A 401 -22.20 -11.50 37.96
CA HIS A 401 -21.38 -11.33 39.16
C HIS A 401 -22.11 -10.51 40.24
N SER A 402 -22.92 -9.51 39.85
CA SER A 402 -23.69 -8.72 40.82
C SER A 402 -24.77 -9.55 41.53
N SER A 403 -25.26 -10.65 40.96
CA SER A 403 -26.17 -11.58 41.63
C SER A 403 -25.49 -12.49 42.66
N GLN A 404 -24.20 -12.80 42.52
CA GLN A 404 -23.45 -13.57 43.52
C GLN A 404 -23.09 -12.73 44.75
N ASP A 405 -22.84 -11.42 44.58
CA ASP A 405 -22.55 -10.49 45.69
C ASP A 405 -23.82 -9.96 46.40
N LYS A 406 -25.02 -10.45 46.03
CA LYS A 406 -26.32 -10.00 46.60
C LYS A 406 -26.90 -10.93 47.66
N GLU A 407 -26.20 -11.99 48.06
CA GLU A 407 -26.60 -12.72 49.25
C GLU A 407 -26.19 -11.92 50.50
N ILE A 408 -27.21 -11.44 51.21
CA ILE A 408 -27.20 -10.78 52.52
C ILE A 408 -26.93 -9.26 52.49
N LEU A 409 -27.96 -8.49 52.13
CA LEU A 409 -28.29 -7.28 52.89
C LEU A 409 -29.81 -7.26 53.17
N PRO A 410 -30.24 -7.03 54.43
CA PRO A 410 -31.64 -7.04 54.79
C PRO A 410 -32.38 -5.91 54.07
N ILE A 411 -33.58 -6.25 53.58
CA ILE A 411 -34.55 -5.37 52.96
C ILE A 411 -34.78 -4.17 53.88
N PHE A 412 -34.25 -3.00 53.51
CA PHE A 412 -34.69 -1.75 54.13
C PHE A 412 -36.13 -1.50 53.69
N GLN A 413 -37.04 -1.54 54.67
CA GLN A 413 -38.43 -1.14 54.51
C GLN A 413 -38.52 0.22 53.82
N GLN A 414 -39.18 0.21 52.67
CA GLN A 414 -39.51 1.39 51.89
C GLN A 414 -40.46 2.28 52.74
N ARG A 415 -39.97 3.44 53.20
CA ARG A 415 -40.83 4.45 53.86
C ARG A 415 -41.88 4.92 52.86
N ARG A 416 -43.15 4.61 53.13
CA ARG A 416 -44.31 5.26 52.50
C ARG A 416 -44.44 6.66 53.08
N TYR A 417 -44.39 7.68 52.22
CA TYR A 417 -44.86 9.02 52.56
C TYR A 417 -46.37 9.09 52.34
N PRO A 418 -47.16 9.56 53.33
CA PRO A 418 -48.56 9.91 53.09
C PRO A 418 -48.64 11.23 52.31
N LYS A 419 -49.74 11.42 51.58
CA LYS A 419 -50.18 12.77 51.17
C LYS A 419 -50.83 13.47 52.34
#